data_AF-S7RCC9-F1
#
_entry.id   AF-S7RCC9-F1
#
_cell.length_a   1.000
_cell.length_b   1.000
_cell.length_c   1.000
_cell.angle_alpha   90.00
_cell.angle_beta   90.00
_cell.angle_gamma   90.00
#
_symmetry.space_group_name_H-M   'P 1'
#
loop_
_entity.id
_entity.type
_entity.pdbx_description
1 polymer ?
#
loop_
_entity_poly.entity_id
_entity_poly.type
_entity_poly.pdbx_seq_one_letter_code
_entity_poly.pdbx_strand_id
1 'polypeptide(L)'
;MPILSTIPPSFQPTGRYSQERRDALHKAHPSGFLTEAELNLMDEFMCKHNQAFAWNDSERGRFRKDFFPPIEFPVLPHTLWIQKNIPIPPGIYNEVCAVIKKKIAAGVYEP
;
A
#
# COMPACT_ATOMS: atom_id res chain seq x y z
N MET A 1 -5.32 19.11 1.95
CA MET A 1 -5.44 18.36 0.69
C MET A 1 -5.08 19.28 -0.46
N PRO A 2 -4.42 18.80 -1.53
CA PRO A 2 -4.12 19.61 -2.70
C PRO A 2 -5.42 20.06 -3.38
N ILE A 3 -5.43 21.28 -3.91
CA ILE A 3 -6.59 21.86 -4.61
C ILE A 3 -6.66 21.23 -6.00
N LEU A 4 -7.83 20.74 -6.42
CA LEU A 4 -8.04 20.22 -7.78
C LEU A 4 -8.43 21.37 -8.74
N SER A 5 -7.94 21.32 -9.98
CA SER A 5 -8.36 22.26 -11.01
C SER A 5 -9.78 21.95 -11.47
N THR A 6 -10.55 22.99 -11.83
CA THR A 6 -11.85 22.80 -12.49
C THR A 6 -11.70 22.34 -13.94
N ILE A 7 -10.52 22.59 -14.54
CA ILE A 7 -10.13 22.12 -15.86
C ILE A 7 -8.87 21.27 -15.66
N PRO A 8 -9.00 19.93 -15.62
CA PRO A 8 -7.87 19.07 -15.35
C PRO A 8 -6.84 19.15 -16.48
N PRO A 9 -5.53 19.24 -16.17
CA PRO A 9 -4.49 19.19 -17.18
C PRO A 9 -4.44 17.81 -17.84
N SER A 10 -3.79 17.72 -18.99
CA SER A 10 -3.53 16.43 -19.62
C SER A 10 -2.71 15.53 -18.69
N PHE A 11 -3.06 14.25 -18.66
CA PHE A 11 -2.39 13.28 -17.82
C PHE A 11 -0.89 13.20 -18.13
N GLN A 12 -0.08 13.24 -17.07
CA GLN A 12 1.34 12.94 -17.12
C GLN A 12 1.70 11.92 -16.03
N PRO A 13 2.37 10.81 -16.37
CA PRO A 13 2.82 9.83 -15.38
C PRO A 13 3.63 10.49 -14.28
N THR A 14 3.17 10.34 -13.03
CA THR A 14 3.77 11.03 -11.88
C THR A 14 4.15 10.02 -10.82
N GLY A 15 5.44 9.74 -10.69
CA GLY A 15 6.01 8.84 -9.67
C GLY A 15 5.41 7.42 -9.69
N ARG A 16 4.59 7.10 -8.68
CA ARG A 16 3.86 5.84 -8.52
C ARG A 16 2.64 5.76 -9.44
N TYR A 17 2.08 6.84 -9.95
CA TYR A 17 0.95 6.74 -10.87
C TYR A 17 1.43 6.67 -12.33
N SER A 18 1.63 5.44 -12.82
CA SER A 18 2.09 5.14 -14.18
C SER A 18 0.93 5.02 -15.17
N GLN A 19 1.24 5.01 -16.47
CA GLN A 19 0.26 4.79 -17.53
C GLN A 19 -0.49 3.46 -17.34
N GLU A 20 0.22 2.38 -17.01
CA GLU A 20 -0.40 1.06 -16.75
C GLU A 20 -1.43 1.12 -15.59
N ARG A 21 -1.09 1.85 -14.52
CA ARG A 21 -1.97 2.03 -13.36
C ARG A 21 -3.19 2.90 -13.71
N ARG A 22 -3.02 3.88 -14.59
CA ARG A 22 -4.12 4.67 -15.17
C ARG A 22 -5.03 3.82 -16.04
N ASP A 23 -4.47 3.02 -16.94
CA ASP A 23 -5.25 2.18 -17.85
C ASP A 23 -6.06 1.14 -17.06
N ALA A 24 -5.45 0.56 -16.01
CA ALA A 24 -6.15 -0.32 -15.08
C ALA A 24 -7.28 0.40 -14.33
N LEU A 25 -7.06 1.64 -13.92
CA LEU A 25 -8.07 2.48 -13.29
C LEU A 25 -9.24 2.74 -14.25
N HIS A 26 -8.96 3.17 -15.48
CA HIS A 26 -9.99 3.43 -16.49
C HIS A 26 -10.76 2.16 -16.84
N LYS A 27 -10.07 1.01 -16.97
CA LYS A 27 -10.71 -0.29 -17.20
C LYS A 27 -11.64 -0.72 -16.06
N ALA A 28 -11.32 -0.35 -14.82
CA ALA A 28 -12.18 -0.64 -13.67
C ALA A 28 -13.47 0.19 -13.65
N HIS A 29 -13.55 1.27 -14.43
CA HIS A 29 -14.73 2.13 -14.53
C HIS A 29 -15.42 1.90 -15.88
N PRO A 30 -16.57 1.19 -15.91
CA PRO A 30 -17.25 0.89 -17.16
C PRO A 30 -17.77 2.17 -17.84
N SER A 31 -17.86 2.12 -19.16
CA SER A 31 -18.37 3.22 -19.98
C SER A 31 -19.78 3.64 -19.53
N GLY A 32 -19.95 4.92 -19.22
CA GLY A 32 -21.23 5.51 -18.80
C GLY A 32 -21.38 5.73 -17.29
N PHE A 33 -20.45 5.24 -16.45
CA PHE A 33 -20.45 5.60 -15.03
C PHE A 33 -19.78 6.96 -14.76
N LEU A 34 -18.60 7.18 -15.35
CA LEU A 34 -17.90 8.46 -15.32
C LEU A 34 -17.84 9.04 -16.74
N THR A 35 -18.00 10.36 -16.83
CA THR A 35 -17.71 11.11 -18.05
C THR A 35 -16.20 11.21 -18.26
N GLU A 36 -15.78 11.51 -19.50
CA GLU A 36 -14.35 11.70 -19.81
C GLU A 36 -13.73 12.84 -18.98
N ALA A 37 -14.48 13.90 -18.70
CA ALA A 37 -14.04 15.01 -17.86
C ALA A 37 -13.81 14.57 -16.40
N GLU A 38 -14.69 13.72 -15.85
CA GLU A 38 -14.54 13.17 -14.50
C GLU A 38 -13.37 12.19 -14.41
N LEU A 39 -13.13 11.38 -15.45
CA LEU A 39 -11.94 10.52 -15.51
C LEU A 39 -10.64 11.34 -15.55
N ASN A 40 -10.61 12.44 -16.31
CA ASN A 40 -9.46 13.35 -16.31
C ASN A 40 -9.24 14.01 -14.95
N LEU A 41 -10.32 14.39 -14.25
CA LEU A 41 -10.23 14.93 -12.89
C LEU A 41 -9.69 13.88 -11.91
N MET A 42 -10.09 12.62 -12.10
CA MET A 42 -9.60 11.51 -11.30
C MET A 42 -8.12 11.22 -11.56
N ASP A 43 -7.67 11.31 -12.81
CA ASP A 43 -6.24 11.23 -13.16
C ASP A 43 -5.43 12.34 -12.46
N GLU A 44 -5.93 13.59 -12.47
CA GLU A 44 -5.29 14.71 -11.76
C GLU A 44 -5.22 14.47 -10.25
N PHE A 45 -6.32 13.97 -9.66
CA PHE A 45 -6.37 13.61 -8.25
C PHE A 45 -5.33 12.55 -7.89
N MET A 46 -5.25 11.47 -8.68
CA MET A 46 -4.27 10.41 -8.47
C MET A 46 -2.82 10.92 -8.61
N CYS A 47 -2.55 11.78 -9.59
CA CYS A 47 -1.24 12.43 -9.75
C CYS A 47 -0.87 13.31 -8.53
N LYS A 48 -1.81 14.16 -8.07
CA LYS A 48 -1.57 15.04 -6.90
C LYS A 48 -1.38 14.24 -5.61
N HIS A 49 -2.05 13.09 -5.51
CA HIS A 49 -1.97 12.17 -4.38
C HIS A 49 -1.03 10.98 -4.65
N ASN A 50 -0.03 11.16 -5.50
CA ASN A 50 0.87 10.11 -5.96
C ASN A 50 1.46 9.24 -4.82
N GLN A 51 1.83 9.84 -3.69
CA GLN A 51 2.41 9.10 -2.54
C GLN A 51 1.37 8.55 -1.55
N ALA A 52 0.09 8.93 -1.69
CA ALA A 52 -0.96 8.51 -0.78
C ALA A 52 -1.42 7.08 -1.05
N PHE A 53 -1.37 6.64 -2.32
CA PHE A 53 -1.76 5.30 -2.72
C PHE A 53 -0.56 4.34 -2.73
N ALA A 54 -0.81 3.10 -2.31
CA ALA A 54 0.15 2.02 -2.34
C ALA A 54 -0.32 0.96 -3.34
N TRP A 55 0.47 0.73 -4.37
CA TRP A 55 0.17 -0.26 -5.42
C TRP A 55 0.88 -1.59 -5.18
N ASN A 56 1.93 -1.59 -4.35
CA ASN A 56 2.62 -2.78 -3.88
C ASN A 56 2.95 -2.64 -2.38
N ASP A 57 3.39 -3.73 -1.76
CA ASP A 57 3.70 -3.74 -0.33
C ASP A 57 4.90 -2.86 0.05
N SER A 58 5.82 -2.59 -0.90
CA SER A 58 6.97 -1.69 -0.69
C SER A 58 6.56 -0.21 -0.65
N GLU A 59 5.44 0.14 -1.28
CA GLU A 59 4.88 1.49 -1.30
C GLU A 59 3.98 1.79 -0.09
N ARG A 60 3.73 0.78 0.75
CA ARG A 60 2.88 0.89 1.94
C ARG A 60 3.44 1.93 2.91
N GLY A 61 2.59 2.88 3.32
CA GLY A 61 2.94 3.88 4.32
C GLY A 61 3.21 3.25 5.69
N ARG A 62 4.01 3.93 6.50
CA ARG A 62 4.23 3.63 7.92
C ARG A 62 3.77 4.80 8.76
N PHE A 63 3.29 4.52 9.98
CA PHE A 63 3.00 5.60 10.92
C PHE A 63 4.29 6.35 11.25
N ARG A 64 4.18 7.68 11.29
CA ARG A 64 5.28 8.54 11.73
C ARG A 64 5.48 8.34 13.23
N LYS A 65 6.72 8.01 13.63
CA LYS A 65 7.08 7.79 15.04
C LYS A 65 6.86 9.03 15.90
N ASP A 66 6.95 10.23 15.31
CA ASP A 66 6.69 11.51 16.00
C ASP A 66 5.24 11.65 16.48
N PHE A 67 4.30 11.03 15.76
CA PHE A 67 2.87 11.07 16.09
C PHE A 67 2.43 9.83 16.86
N PHE A 68 3.04 8.68 16.54
CA PHE A 68 2.72 7.38 17.14
C PHE A 68 4.00 6.76 17.68
N PRO A 69 4.38 7.08 18.94
CA PRO A 69 5.53 6.45 19.56
C PRO A 69 5.30 4.94 19.74
N PRO A 70 6.36 4.14 19.87
CA PRO A 70 6.24 2.72 20.17
C PRO A 70 5.41 2.49 21.44
N ILE A 71 4.62 1.41 21.44
CA ILE A 71 3.82 1.02 22.59
C ILE A 71 4.72 0.30 23.59
N GLU A 72 4.73 0.76 24.84
CA GLU A 72 5.36 0.05 25.95
C GLU A 72 4.35 -0.93 26.56
N PHE A 73 4.68 -2.22 26.52
CA PHE A 73 3.85 -3.24 27.16
C PHE A 73 4.15 -3.27 28.66
N PRO A 74 3.15 -3.07 29.55
CA PRO A 74 3.35 -3.26 30.98
C PRO A 74 3.49 -4.76 31.27
N VAL A 75 4.71 -5.19 31.55
CA VAL A 75 5.03 -6.60 31.84
C VAL A 75 5.34 -6.77 33.33
N LEU A 76 4.80 -7.83 33.93
CA LEU A 76 5.26 -8.31 35.24
C LEU A 76 6.47 -9.22 35.04
N PRO A 77 7.40 -9.31 36.03
CA PRO A 77 8.48 -10.29 35.96
C PRO A 77 7.92 -11.71 35.80
N HIS A 78 8.21 -12.34 34.66
CA HIS A 78 7.78 -13.69 34.34
C HIS A 78 8.89 -14.44 33.60
N THR A 79 8.87 -15.76 33.68
CA THR A 79 9.73 -16.61 32.85
C THR A 79 9.19 -16.63 31.43
N LEU A 80 10.07 -16.49 30.43
CA LEU A 80 9.68 -16.56 29.03
C LEU A 80 9.00 -17.89 28.71
N TRP A 81 7.83 -17.84 28.09
CA TRP A 81 7.13 -19.03 27.62
C TRP A 81 7.66 -19.45 26.25
N ILE A 82 8.23 -20.65 26.16
CA ILE A 82 8.74 -21.20 24.89
C ILE A 82 7.79 -22.31 24.43
N GLN A 83 6.97 -22.00 23.43
CA GLN A 83 6.11 -22.99 22.77
C GLN A 83 6.72 -23.40 21.42
N LYS A 84 6.71 -24.70 21.13
CA LYS A 84 7.15 -25.21 19.82
C LYS A 84 6.19 -24.74 18.71
N ASN A 85 6.73 -24.16 17.64
CA ASN A 85 5.94 -23.74 16.48
C ASN A 85 5.26 -24.94 15.80
N ILE A 86 4.05 -24.73 15.30
CA ILE A 86 3.31 -25.71 14.49
C ILE A 86 4.03 -25.88 13.13
N PRO A 87 4.31 -27.12 12.68
CA PRO A 87 4.93 -27.35 11.38
C PRO A 87 4.08 -26.80 10.23
N ILE A 88 4.74 -26.16 9.27
CA ILE A 88 4.07 -25.68 8.05
C ILE A 88 3.89 -26.89 7.10
N PRO A 89 2.66 -27.15 6.60
CA PRO A 89 2.43 -28.21 5.63
C PRO A 89 3.27 -28.03 4.35
N PRO A 90 3.85 -29.10 3.78
CA PRO A 90 4.73 -29.00 2.62
C PRO A 90 4.10 -28.31 1.41
N GLY A 91 2.80 -28.51 1.17
CA GLY A 91 2.09 -27.92 0.03
C GLY A 91 2.05 -26.39 0.02
N ILE A 92 2.04 -25.75 1.19
CA ILE A 92 1.97 -24.29 1.32
C ILE A 92 3.30 -23.67 1.75
N TYR A 93 4.34 -24.48 1.94
CA TYR A 93 5.61 -24.03 2.51
C TYR A 93 6.23 -22.88 1.72
N ASN A 94 6.28 -23.03 0.39
CA ASN A 94 6.86 -22.02 -0.49
C ASN A 94 6.06 -20.70 -0.46
N GLU A 95 4.74 -20.77 -0.37
CA GLU A 95 3.86 -19.60 -0.29
C GLU A 95 4.08 -18.86 1.03
N VAL A 96 4.14 -19.58 2.15
CA VAL A 96 4.41 -18.98 3.46
C VAL A 96 5.79 -18.31 3.48
N CYS A 97 6.83 -18.98 2.95
CA CYS A 97 8.15 -18.39 2.82
C CYS A 97 8.14 -17.11 1.95
N ALA A 98 7.39 -17.10 0.85
CA ALA A 98 7.26 -15.93 -0.01
C ALA A 98 6.59 -14.76 0.74
N VAL A 99 5.53 -15.01 1.50
CA VAL A 99 4.84 -13.99 2.32
C VAL A 99 5.79 -13.40 3.37
N ILE A 100 6.55 -14.24 4.08
CA ILE A 100 7.50 -13.79 5.10
C ILE A 100 8.58 -12.91 4.46
N LYS A 101 9.19 -13.35 3.36
CA LYS A 101 10.19 -12.57 2.63
C LYS A 101 9.63 -11.23 2.15
N LYS A 102 8.38 -11.20 1.67
CA LYS A 102 7.70 -9.97 1.26
C LYS A 102 7.52 -9.00 2.42
N LYS A 103 7.15 -9.50 3.61
CA LYS A 103 7.01 -8.67 4.82
C LYS A 103 8.36 -8.15 5.35
N ILE A 104 9.43 -8.93 5.24
CA ILE A 104 10.80 -8.49 5.55
C ILE A 104 11.24 -7.39 4.58
N ALA A 105 11.02 -7.59 3.26
CA ALA A 105 11.37 -6.59 2.25
C ALA A 105 10.57 -5.28 2.43
N ALA A 106 9.30 -5.37 2.84
CA ALA A 106 8.49 -4.22 3.21
C ALA A 106 8.91 -3.58 4.55
N GLY A 107 9.86 -4.18 5.28
CA GLY A 107 10.36 -3.79 6.59
C GLY A 107 9.31 -3.76 7.69
N VAL A 108 8.32 -4.65 7.61
CA VAL A 108 7.35 -4.93 8.67
C VAL A 108 7.94 -5.92 9.68
N TYR A 109 8.69 -6.89 9.18
CA TYR A 109 9.45 -7.83 10.01
C TYR A 109 10.93 -7.49 9.96
N GLU A 110 11.58 -7.60 11.11
CA GLU A 110 13.04 -7.48 11.21
C GLU A 110 13.69 -8.83 10.91
N PRO A 111 14.88 -8.85 10.26
CA PRO A 111 15.60 -10.09 9.92
C PRO A 111 16.10 -10.88 11.13
#